data_AF-A0A399HZS8-F1
#
_entry.id   AF-A0A399HZS8-F1
#
_cell.length_a   1.000
_cell.length_b   1.000
_cell.length_c   1.000
_cell.angle_alpha   90.00
_cell.angle_beta   90.00
_cell.angle_gamma   90.00
#
_symmetry.space_group_name_H-M   'P 1'
#
loop_
_entity.id
_entity.type
_entity.pdbx_description
1 polymer ?
#
loop_
_entity_poly.entity_id
_entity_poly.type
_entity_poly.pdbx_seq_one_letter_code
_entity_poly.pdbx_strand_id
1 'polypeptide(L)'
;ADPSHDSAPSSALCGKTPAVAAPTLVSVTTVAAKRVTQLSWNYDPAACTPATCDQPDGYEVWRQAWNGGWGLLATTTATTYTDRVNMESLKTYNYKIRAYKNTDTSVFSNVKGVTTPQFSLTDSTCP
;
A
#
# COMPACT_ATOMS: atom_id res chain seq x y z
N ALA A 1 17.34 -46.23 -32.05
CA ALA A 1 17.64 -44.79 -32.11
C ALA A 1 16.42 -44.06 -31.59
N ASP A 2 16.45 -43.68 -30.32
CA ASP A 2 15.44 -42.83 -29.71
C ASP A 2 16.21 -41.81 -28.85
N PRO A 3 16.38 -40.56 -29.30
CA PRO A 3 16.98 -39.53 -28.49
C PRO A 3 15.88 -38.88 -27.63
N SER A 4 15.88 -39.30 -26.37
CA SER A 4 15.71 -38.47 -25.17
C SER A 4 15.18 -37.05 -25.42
N HIS A 5 13.99 -36.79 -24.88
CA HIS A 5 13.45 -35.46 -24.69
C HIS A 5 14.39 -34.63 -23.79
N ASP A 6 15.25 -33.83 -24.40
CA ASP A 6 16.03 -32.82 -23.70
C ASP A 6 15.08 -31.74 -23.17
N SER A 7 14.70 -31.91 -21.90
CA SER A 7 14.04 -30.88 -21.12
C SER A 7 15.02 -29.74 -20.92
N ALA A 8 14.74 -28.58 -21.53
CA ALA A 8 15.57 -27.39 -21.40
C ALA A 8 15.78 -27.03 -19.91
N PRO A 9 17.02 -26.69 -19.48
CA PRO A 9 17.23 -26.23 -18.13
C PRO A 9 16.63 -24.84 -17.98
N SER A 10 15.47 -24.77 -17.34
CA SER A 10 14.89 -23.53 -16.83
C SER A 10 15.83 -22.99 -15.76
N SER A 11 16.85 -22.26 -16.19
CA SER A 11 17.75 -21.49 -15.33
C SER A 11 16.98 -20.27 -14.82
N ALA A 12 15.90 -20.52 -14.08
CA ALA A 12 15.17 -19.50 -13.36
C ALA A 12 16.13 -18.97 -12.30
N LEU A 13 16.60 -17.76 -12.55
CA LEU A 13 17.20 -16.87 -11.56
C LEU A 13 16.46 -17.08 -10.24
N CYS A 14 17.11 -17.73 -9.27
CA CYS A 14 16.66 -17.76 -7.88
C CYS A 14 16.91 -16.37 -7.26
N GLY A 15 16.35 -15.33 -7.87
CA GLY A 15 16.00 -14.14 -7.15
C GLY A 15 14.86 -14.57 -6.24
N LYS A 16 15.04 -14.47 -4.93
CA LYS A 16 13.99 -14.79 -3.96
C LYS A 16 12.67 -14.18 -4.43
N THR A 17 11.76 -15.00 -4.94
CA THR A 17 10.41 -14.54 -5.25
C THR A 17 9.85 -14.03 -3.93
N PRO A 18 9.46 -12.75 -3.83
CA PRO A 18 8.86 -12.24 -2.61
C PRO A 18 7.72 -13.16 -2.20
N ALA A 19 7.75 -13.66 -0.97
CA ALA A 19 6.75 -14.61 -0.49
C ALA A 19 5.33 -14.01 -0.59
N VAL A 20 5.22 -12.67 -0.55
CA VAL A 20 3.96 -11.92 -0.55
C VAL A 20 3.87 -10.95 -1.73
N ALA A 21 2.65 -10.79 -2.26
CA ALA A 21 2.36 -9.88 -3.35
C ALA A 21 2.38 -8.41 -2.89
N ALA A 22 2.60 -7.49 -3.84
CA ALA A 22 2.36 -6.09 -3.57
C ALA A 22 0.84 -5.82 -3.51
N PRO A 23 0.34 -5.09 -2.50
CA PRO A 23 -1.03 -4.62 -2.51
C PRO A 23 -1.21 -3.54 -3.58
N THR A 24 -2.43 -3.41 -4.08
CA THR A 24 -2.82 -2.35 -5.03
C THR A 24 -3.59 -1.28 -4.28
N LEU A 25 -3.03 -0.08 -4.14
CA LEU A 25 -3.69 1.04 -3.51
C LEU A 25 -4.79 1.56 -4.44
N VAL A 26 -6.05 1.39 -4.05
CA VAL A 26 -7.24 1.68 -4.87
C VAL A 26 -7.64 3.14 -4.69
N SER A 27 -7.83 3.59 -3.45
CA SER A 27 -8.30 4.93 -3.15
C SER A 27 -7.60 5.54 -1.93
N VAL A 28 -7.43 6.85 -2.00
CA VAL A 28 -7.00 7.73 -0.90
C VAL A 28 -7.90 8.95 -0.95
N THR A 29 -8.78 9.12 0.03
CA THR A 29 -9.77 10.21 0.06
C THR A 29 -9.72 10.97 1.37
N THR A 30 -9.76 12.30 1.30
CA THR A 30 -9.82 13.16 2.48
C THR A 30 -11.27 13.46 2.83
N VAL A 31 -11.64 13.19 4.08
CA VAL A 31 -12.90 13.59 4.70
C VAL A 31 -12.67 14.94 5.36
N ALA A 32 -12.92 16.01 4.58
CA ALA A 32 -12.66 17.41 4.95
C ALA A 32 -13.21 17.77 6.35
N ALA A 33 -14.46 17.39 6.62
CA ALA A 33 -15.16 17.71 7.87
C ALA A 33 -14.52 17.10 9.13
N LYS A 34 -13.66 16.08 9.00
CA LYS A 34 -13.07 15.36 10.13
C LYS A 34 -11.54 15.38 10.15
N ARG A 35 -10.89 16.02 9.16
CA ARG A 35 -9.43 15.94 8.95
C ARG A 35 -8.92 14.49 8.89
N VAL A 36 -9.70 13.62 8.26
CA VAL A 36 -9.41 12.20 8.17
C VAL A 36 -9.06 11.84 6.73
N THR A 37 -8.05 11.01 6.50
CA THR A 37 -7.81 10.38 5.19
C THR A 37 -8.17 8.91 5.26
N GLN A 38 -9.06 8.45 4.39
CA GLN A 38 -9.40 7.05 4.24
C GLN A 38 -8.62 6.44 3.08
N LEU A 39 -8.00 5.29 3.34
CA LEU A 39 -7.25 4.51 2.40
C LEU A 39 -7.92 3.15 2.21
N SER A 40 -7.98 2.69 0.97
CA SER A 40 -8.44 1.35 0.62
C SER A 40 -7.53 0.73 -0.43
N TRP A 41 -7.19 -0.54 -0.26
CA TRP A 41 -6.36 -1.30 -1.19
C TRP A 41 -6.87 -2.72 -1.35
N ASN A 42 -6.44 -3.37 -2.44
CA ASN A 42 -6.73 -4.77 -2.69
C ASN A 42 -5.45 -5.60 -2.59
N TYR A 43 -5.59 -6.86 -2.21
CA TYR A 43 -4.52 -7.84 -2.23
C TYR A 43 -4.89 -8.98 -3.17
N ASP A 44 -4.01 -9.26 -4.13
CA ASP A 44 -4.19 -10.35 -5.08
C ASP A 44 -3.03 -11.36 -4.96
N PRO A 45 -3.27 -12.55 -4.36
CA PRO A 45 -2.24 -13.59 -4.28
C PRO A 45 -1.90 -14.18 -5.66
N ALA A 46 -2.75 -14.03 -6.68
CA ALA A 46 -2.47 -14.48 -8.04
C ALA A 46 -1.49 -13.56 -8.80
N ALA A 47 -1.08 -12.44 -8.19
CA ALA A 47 -0.09 -11.55 -8.78
C ALA A 47 1.33 -12.18 -8.82
N CYS A 48 1.62 -13.22 -8.03
CA CYS A 48 2.84 -14.00 -8.19
C CYS A 48 2.67 -15.08 -9.26
N THR A 49 3.72 -15.29 -10.05
CA THR A 49 3.83 -16.38 -11.01
C THR A 49 5.19 -17.07 -10.86
N PRO A 50 5.30 -18.39 -11.09
CA PRO A 50 4.26 -19.31 -11.57
C PRO A 50 3.27 -19.82 -10.51
N ALA A 51 3.52 -19.55 -9.23
CA ALA A 51 2.67 -19.95 -8.11
C ALA A 51 2.11 -18.71 -7.39
N THR A 52 0.96 -18.86 -6.74
CA THR A 52 0.32 -17.79 -5.96
C THR A 52 1.18 -17.37 -4.77
N CYS A 53 1.21 -16.08 -4.46
CA CYS A 53 1.86 -15.57 -3.26
C CYS A 53 1.14 -16.06 -2.00
N ASP A 54 1.86 -16.08 -0.90
CA ASP A 54 1.30 -16.35 0.41
C ASP A 54 0.33 -15.26 0.87
N GLN A 55 -0.58 -15.60 1.78
CA GLN A 55 -1.34 -14.58 2.50
C GLN A 55 -0.41 -13.80 3.45
N PRO A 56 -0.50 -12.46 3.48
CA PRO A 56 0.31 -11.64 4.36
C PRO A 56 -0.21 -11.67 5.79
N ASP A 57 0.68 -11.50 6.76
CA ASP A 57 0.31 -11.33 8.17
C ASP A 57 -0.30 -9.93 8.40
N GLY A 58 0.07 -8.96 7.55
CA GLY A 58 -0.51 -7.64 7.56
C GLY A 58 0.08 -6.73 6.48
N TYR A 59 -0.28 -5.45 6.60
CA TYR A 59 0.09 -4.38 5.70
C TYR A 59 0.71 -3.24 6.47
N GLU A 60 1.79 -2.70 5.93
CA GLU A 60 2.40 -1.47 6.43
C GLU A 60 1.92 -0.29 5.61
N VAL A 61 1.34 0.71 6.28
CA VAL A 61 0.89 1.95 5.65
C VAL A 61 1.97 3.00 5.81
N TRP A 62 2.48 3.49 4.70
CA TRP A 62 3.53 4.51 4.67
C TRP A 62 2.97 5.82 4.11
N ARG A 63 3.39 6.93 4.71
CA ARG A 63 3.06 8.27 4.24
C ARG A 63 4.30 9.09 4.00
N GLN A 64 4.33 9.77 2.86
CA GLN A 64 5.24 10.85 2.59
C GLN A 64 4.63 12.14 3.12
N ALA A 65 5.33 12.79 4.04
CA ALA A 65 5.01 14.14 4.44
C ALA A 65 5.26 15.12 3.27
N TRP A 66 4.66 16.29 3.35
CA TRP A 66 4.75 17.33 2.31
C TRP A 66 6.18 17.82 2.08
N ASN A 67 7.06 17.65 3.06
CA ASN A 67 8.50 17.95 2.99
C ASN A 67 9.32 16.80 2.36
N GLY A 68 8.67 15.75 1.87
CA GLY A 68 9.28 14.66 1.12
C GLY A 68 9.71 13.44 1.94
N GLY A 69 9.66 13.51 3.27
CA GLY A 69 10.06 12.40 4.15
C GLY A 69 9.01 11.29 4.21
N TRP A 70 9.42 10.03 3.98
CA TRP A 70 8.57 8.85 4.16
C TRP A 70 8.66 8.34 5.61
N GLY A 71 7.51 8.10 6.22
CA GLY A 71 7.41 7.45 7.53
C GLY A 71 6.37 6.34 7.53
N LEU A 72 6.62 5.31 8.33
CA LEU A 72 5.61 4.30 8.66
C LEU A 72 4.54 4.97 9.54
N LEU A 73 3.29 4.90 9.12
CA LEU A 73 2.15 5.40 9.91
C LEU A 73 1.66 4.33 10.88
N ALA A 74 1.39 3.14 10.35
CA ALA A 74 0.78 2.05 11.08
C ALA A 74 0.95 0.73 10.34
N THR A 75 0.76 -0.36 11.08
CA THR A 75 0.53 -1.68 10.52
C THR A 75 -0.92 -2.08 10.76
N THR A 76 -1.53 -2.78 9.80
CA THR A 76 -2.93 -3.23 9.89
C THR A 76 -3.10 -4.55 9.13
N THR A 77 -3.99 -5.41 9.60
CA THR A 77 -4.38 -6.63 8.88
C THR A 77 -5.56 -6.40 7.94
N ALA A 78 -6.25 -5.26 8.08
CA ALA A 78 -7.34 -4.88 7.20
C ALA A 78 -6.83 -4.31 5.88
N THR A 79 -7.64 -4.40 4.84
CA THR A 79 -7.42 -3.78 3.52
C THR A 79 -7.85 -2.30 3.46
N THR A 80 -8.15 -1.72 4.63
CA THR A 80 -8.54 -0.33 4.77
C THR A 80 -7.82 0.29 5.97
N TYR A 81 -7.55 1.60 5.89
CA TYR A 81 -6.96 2.36 6.97
C TYR A 81 -7.49 3.77 7.02
N THR A 82 -7.58 4.32 8.23
CA THR A 82 -8.06 5.67 8.48
C THR A 82 -6.95 6.47 9.14
N ASP A 83 -6.28 7.33 8.38
CA ASP A 83 -5.30 8.28 8.91
C ASP A 83 -6.04 9.46 9.56
N ARG A 84 -5.89 9.62 10.87
CA ARG A 84 -6.48 10.71 11.68
C ARG A 84 -5.42 11.70 12.17
N VAL A 85 -4.20 11.63 11.67
CA VAL A 85 -3.11 12.51 12.09
C VAL A 85 -3.42 13.95 11.67
N ASN A 86 -3.00 14.93 12.48
CA ASN A 86 -3.14 16.36 12.18
C ASN A 86 -2.32 16.75 10.93
N MET A 87 -2.95 16.66 9.77
CA MET A 87 -2.36 17.07 8.50
C MET A 87 -2.51 18.58 8.32
N GLU A 88 -1.43 19.26 7.96
CA GLU A 88 -1.48 20.66 7.53
C GLU A 88 -2.38 20.83 6.30
N SER A 89 -3.18 21.90 6.27
CA SER A 89 -4.08 22.22 5.16
C SER A 89 -3.34 22.63 3.89
N LEU A 90 -3.97 22.40 2.73
CA LEU A 90 -3.40 22.71 1.41
C LEU A 90 -2.02 22.07 1.16
N LYS A 91 -1.72 20.97 1.87
CA LYS A 91 -0.52 20.16 1.64
C LYS A 91 -0.87 18.84 0.98
N THR A 92 0.06 18.35 0.17
CA THR A 92 -0.05 17.05 -0.49
C THR A 92 0.69 16.01 0.34
N TYR A 93 0.01 14.90 0.62
CA TYR A 93 0.58 13.74 1.27
C TYR A 93 0.45 12.54 0.36
N ASN A 94 1.55 11.81 0.19
CA ASN A 94 1.57 10.61 -0.65
C ASN A 94 1.51 9.37 0.21
N TYR A 95 0.80 8.34 -0.25
CA TYR A 95 0.66 7.08 0.45
C TYR A 95 1.10 5.93 -0.42
N LYS A 96 1.73 4.96 0.22
CA LYS A 96 2.07 3.66 -0.34
C LYS A 96 1.91 2.60 0.73
N ILE A 97 1.58 1.39 0.32
CA ILE A 97 1.38 0.26 1.22
C ILE A 97 2.28 -0.87 0.76
N ARG A 98 2.78 -1.69 1.69
CA ARG A 98 3.38 -2.98 1.35
C ARG A 98 2.82 -4.06 2.26
N ALA A 99 2.73 -5.27 1.74
CA ALA A 99 2.37 -6.43 2.52
C ALA A 99 3.62 -7.01 3.21
N TYR A 100 3.45 -7.62 4.37
CA TYR A 100 4.52 -8.34 5.05
C TYR A 100 4.03 -9.70 5.57
N LYS A 101 4.95 -10.66 5.65
CA LYS A 101 4.76 -11.97 6.27
C LYS A 101 6.05 -12.36 6.98
N ASN A 102 5.99 -12.54 8.29
CA ASN A 102 7.18 -12.70 9.14
C ASN A 102 8.23 -11.60 8.87
N THR A 103 9.42 -11.98 8.38
CA THR A 103 10.50 -11.06 8.00
C THR A 103 10.48 -10.65 6.53
N ASP A 104 9.62 -11.26 5.72
CA ASP A 104 9.51 -10.99 4.30
C ASP A 104 8.52 -9.86 4.03
N THR A 105 8.86 -8.99 3.09
CA THR A 105 8.01 -7.88 2.68
C THR A 105 7.84 -7.86 1.18
N SER A 106 6.66 -7.46 0.70
CA SER A 106 6.43 -7.21 -0.71
C SER A 106 7.12 -5.93 -1.17
N VAL A 107 7.22 -5.74 -2.49
CA VAL A 107 7.44 -4.40 -3.04
C VAL A 107 6.26 -3.49 -2.66
N PHE A 108 6.50 -2.17 -2.68
CA PHE A 108 5.45 -1.20 -2.40
C PHE A 108 4.39 -1.17 -3.50
N SER A 109 3.16 -0.83 -3.10
CA SER A 109 2.06 -0.49 -4.00
C SER A 109 2.40 0.71 -4.88
N ASN A 110 1.53 0.97 -5.85
CA ASN A 110 1.44 2.28 -6.47
C ASN A 110 1.28 3.38 -5.41
N VAL A 111 1.86 4.56 -5.69
CA VAL A 111 1.75 5.73 -4.83
C VAL A 111 0.49 6.50 -5.19
N LYS A 112 -0.31 6.89 -4.20
CA LYS A 112 -1.42 7.84 -4.39
C LYS A 112 -1.28 9.03 -3.47
N GLY A 113 -1.39 10.22 -4.06
CA GLY A 113 -1.37 11.49 -3.36
C GLY A 113 -2.78 11.96 -3.01
N VAL A 114 -2.92 12.63 -1.88
CA VAL A 114 -4.11 13.41 -1.55
C VAL A 114 -3.70 14.78 -1.07
N THR A 115 -4.39 15.80 -1.59
CA THR A 115 -4.24 17.17 -1.11
C THR A 115 -5.28 17.40 -0.03
N THR A 116 -4.83 17.79 1.15
CA THR A 116 -5.75 18.17 2.22
C THR A 116 -6.49 19.45 1.82
N PRO A 117 -7.80 19.53 2.03
CA PRO A 117 -8.55 20.74 1.74
C PRO A 117 -8.07 21.91 2.63
N GLN A 118 -8.38 23.13 2.21
CA GLN A 118 -8.26 24.28 3.09
C GLN A 118 -9.12 24.03 4.33
N PHE A 119 -8.55 24.24 5.50
CA PHE A 119 -9.33 24.19 6.73
C PHE A 119 -10.25 25.39 6.78
N SER A 120 -11.55 25.15 6.64
CA SER A 120 -12.59 26.13 6.90
C SER A 120 -13.21 25.81 8.25
N LEU A 121 -12.95 26.64 9.25
CA LEU A 121 -13.71 26.69 10.51
C LEU A 121 -15.06 27.37 10.29
N THR A 122 -15.82 26.99 9.27
CA THR A 122 -17.22 27.42 9.20
C THR A 122 -18.01 26.53 10.13
N ASP A 123 -17.86 26.77 11.43
CA ASP A 123 -18.87 26.40 12.41
C ASP A 123 -20.06 27.34 12.20
N SER A 124 -20.90 26.99 11.22
CA SER A 124 -22.17 27.65 10.98
C SER A 124 -23.21 27.09 11.94
N THR A 125 -23.08 27.35 13.24
CA THR A 125 -24.23 27.31 14.14
C THR A 125 -24.01 28.18 15.37
N CYS A 126 -24.43 29.45 15.29
CA CYS A 126 -25.16 30.03 16.41
C CYS A 126 -26.43 30.66 15.82
N PRO A 127 -27.63 30.11 16.11
CA PRO A 127 -28.90 30.78 15.79
C PRO A 127 -29.10 32.05 16.63
#